data_AF-A0A7W1A2H7-F1
#
_entry.id   AF-A0A7W1A2H7-F1
#
_cell.length_a   1.000
_cell.length_b   1.000
_cell.length_c   1.000
_cell.angle_alpha   90.00
_cell.angle_beta   90.00
_cell.angle_gamma   90.00
#
_symmetry.space_group_name_H-M   'P 1'
#
loop_
_entity.id
_entity.type
_entity.pdbx_description
1 polymer ?
#
loop_
_entity_poly.entity_id
_entity_poly.type
_entity_poly.pdbx_seq_one_letter_code
_entity_poly.pdbx_strand_id
1 'polypeptide(L)'
;MRSLAICTAFVCLTAACADEAKQLEEELEVLDDSKADSHLRPTNHGPIAFGSPAHSALTTAERFHAWTFDLSGSAAVDMTTSYSVLGQRRTDTVLYLYKEGASGWGSYIARNDDYGSTTYSQLKRTLAAGRYRILVKGHLASTRGKFKVTVGCSGTGCGPPAPVGCLFGETYGDIAGNPALQVINTNVITPATLTTLDVDDRDRLMLAVQQSSHTDVTTPEEAILRVDQDEVNVTWLYETAAKRSYIAFEYGAGDNSYGAIFDRYSGQMVTNIHDGDLERCIVTAETCLFADDWNAVKTDPDFALVSTTTVTQASQLSGVGVDQAMGALRASYDDLTSLADGISRTDDRLITLYELRHTATNTVVQAFVYHAGDTAVGRIYYRNTTDRAAAINDLFIEGCTLFE
;
A
#
# COMPACT_ATOMS: atom_id res chain seq x y z
N MET A 1 -57.39 -44.37 67.30
CA MET A 1 -56.42 -44.31 66.18
C MET A 1 -57.19 -44.07 64.89
N ARG A 2 -57.21 -42.83 64.39
CA ARG A 2 -57.66 -42.47 63.04
C ARG A 2 -56.69 -41.42 62.52
N SER A 3 -55.80 -41.82 61.62
CA SER A 3 -54.85 -40.92 60.97
C SER A 3 -55.49 -40.32 59.73
N LEU A 4 -55.53 -38.99 59.72
CA LEU A 4 -55.97 -38.13 58.63
C LEU A 4 -54.77 -37.90 57.69
N ALA A 5 -54.87 -38.31 56.43
CA ALA A 5 -53.84 -38.05 55.41
C ALA A 5 -54.12 -36.70 54.73
N ILE A 6 -53.19 -35.75 54.88
CA ILE A 6 -53.20 -34.44 54.23
C ILE A 6 -52.42 -34.56 52.92
N CYS A 7 -53.11 -34.44 51.78
CA CYS A 7 -52.49 -34.29 50.46
C CYS A 7 -52.14 -32.82 50.22
N THR A 8 -50.85 -32.49 50.26
CA THR A 8 -50.33 -31.18 49.87
C THR A 8 -50.19 -31.14 48.35
N ALA A 9 -51.03 -30.32 47.68
CA ALA A 9 -50.93 -30.06 46.25
C ALA A 9 -49.82 -29.03 45.99
N PHE A 10 -48.78 -29.45 45.26
CA PHE A 10 -47.68 -28.60 44.83
C PHE A 10 -48.10 -27.91 43.52
N VAL A 11 -48.36 -26.60 43.58
CA VAL A 11 -48.70 -25.79 42.40
C VAL A 11 -47.39 -25.35 41.74
N CYS A 12 -47.02 -26.00 40.63
CA CYS A 12 -45.97 -25.52 39.73
C CYS A 12 -46.49 -24.32 38.93
N LEU A 13 -46.08 -23.11 39.29
CA LEU A 13 -46.20 -21.93 38.44
C LEU A 13 -45.19 -22.05 37.30
N THR A 14 -45.66 -22.47 36.13
CA THR A 14 -44.90 -22.37 34.88
C THR A 14 -44.84 -20.91 34.46
N ALA A 15 -43.71 -20.26 34.70
CA ALA A 15 -43.39 -18.98 34.06
C ALA A 15 -43.22 -19.23 32.57
N ALA A 16 -44.25 -18.90 31.78
CA ALA A 16 -44.15 -18.85 30.33
C ALA A 16 -43.24 -17.67 29.97
N CYS A 17 -41.99 -17.94 29.63
CA CYS A 17 -41.16 -17.00 28.89
C CYS A 17 -41.84 -16.79 27.54
N ALA A 18 -42.59 -15.70 27.41
CA ALA A 18 -43.00 -15.24 26.10
C ALA A 18 -41.73 -14.76 25.38
N ASP A 19 -41.28 -15.53 24.39
CA ASP A 19 -40.30 -15.06 23.42
C ASP A 19 -40.86 -13.80 22.78
N GLU A 20 -40.26 -12.66 23.12
CA GLU A 20 -40.57 -11.37 22.51
C GLU A 20 -40.22 -11.49 21.03
N ALA A 21 -41.24 -11.69 20.20
CA ALA A 21 -41.06 -11.83 18.76
C ALA A 21 -40.29 -10.61 18.26
N LYS A 22 -39.08 -10.83 17.71
CA LYS A 22 -38.32 -9.78 17.01
C LYS A 22 -39.29 -9.10 16.05
N GLN A 23 -39.43 -7.78 16.17
CA GLN A 23 -40.19 -7.00 15.20
C GLN A 23 -39.70 -7.41 13.81
N LEU A 24 -40.65 -7.72 12.92
CA LEU A 24 -40.33 -7.91 11.51
C LEU A 24 -39.50 -6.71 11.08
N GLU A 25 -38.35 -6.98 10.47
CA GLU A 25 -37.53 -5.94 9.85
C GLU A 25 -38.49 -5.09 9.03
N GLU A 26 -38.57 -3.80 9.36
CA GLU A 26 -39.36 -2.88 8.58
C GLU A 26 -38.70 -2.91 7.20
N GLU A 27 -39.34 -3.62 6.26
CA GLU A 27 -38.95 -3.64 4.86
C GLU A 27 -39.01 -2.18 4.44
N LEU A 28 -37.83 -1.54 4.49
CA LEU A 28 -37.64 -0.10 4.40
C LEU A 28 -38.56 0.40 3.30
N GLU A 29 -39.64 1.06 3.74
CA GLU A 29 -40.82 1.35 2.94
C GLU A 29 -40.43 1.73 1.52
N VAL A 30 -40.95 0.96 0.54
CA VAL A 30 -40.97 1.24 -0.90
C VAL A 30 -39.75 2.02 -1.34
N LEU A 31 -38.70 1.31 -1.79
CA LEU A 31 -37.53 1.79 -2.53
C LEU A 31 -37.85 3.10 -3.27
N ASP A 32 -37.69 4.23 -2.59
CA ASP A 32 -37.78 5.54 -3.21
C ASP A 32 -36.45 5.75 -3.91
N ASP A 33 -36.32 5.09 -5.05
CA ASP A 33 -35.12 5.06 -5.91
C ASP A 33 -34.73 6.45 -6.43
N SER A 34 -35.56 7.47 -6.15
CA SER A 34 -35.23 8.87 -6.38
C SER A 34 -34.20 9.43 -5.38
N LYS A 35 -33.96 8.75 -4.25
CA LYS A 35 -32.98 9.20 -3.25
C LYS A 35 -31.55 8.96 -3.72
N ALA A 36 -30.68 9.92 -3.41
CA ALA A 36 -29.26 9.87 -3.75
C ALA A 36 -28.53 8.68 -3.11
N ASP A 37 -29.01 8.21 -1.94
CA ASP A 37 -28.51 7.04 -1.23
C ASP A 37 -29.62 6.01 -1.03
N SER A 38 -29.43 4.85 -1.67
CA SER A 38 -30.38 3.73 -1.67
C SER A 38 -29.63 2.40 -1.73
N HIS A 39 -30.36 1.29 -1.60
CA HIS A 39 -29.75 -0.04 -1.75
C HIS A 39 -29.12 -0.23 -3.14
N LEU A 40 -29.72 0.37 -4.17
CA LEU A 40 -29.23 0.33 -5.55
C LEU A 40 -28.11 1.35 -5.81
N ARG A 41 -28.07 2.45 -5.03
CA ARG A 41 -27.11 3.55 -5.17
C ARG A 41 -26.50 3.89 -3.79
N PRO A 42 -25.72 2.97 -3.18
CA PRO A 42 -25.14 3.22 -1.87
C PRO A 42 -24.02 4.28 -1.95
N THR A 43 -23.70 4.93 -0.83
CA THR A 43 -22.44 5.66 -0.69
C THR A 43 -21.27 4.69 -0.92
N ASN A 44 -20.58 4.86 -2.05
CA ASN A 44 -19.47 4.00 -2.47
C ASN A 44 -18.14 4.55 -1.91
N HIS A 45 -17.44 3.73 -1.13
CA HIS A 45 -16.16 4.06 -0.52
C HIS A 45 -14.96 3.49 -1.28
N GLY A 46 -15.19 2.76 -2.37
CA GLY A 46 -14.13 2.14 -3.17
C GLY A 46 -13.58 0.83 -2.57
N PRO A 47 -12.35 0.44 -2.94
CA PRO A 47 -11.72 -0.79 -2.46
C PRO A 47 -11.50 -0.81 -0.93
N ILE A 48 -11.63 -1.97 -0.31
CA ILE A 48 -11.23 -2.22 1.08
C ILE A 48 -10.08 -3.24 1.11
N ALA A 49 -8.99 -2.89 1.79
CA ALA A 49 -7.85 -3.79 2.00
C ALA A 49 -8.20 -4.89 3.01
N PHE A 50 -7.67 -6.10 2.81
CA PHE A 50 -7.87 -7.20 3.75
C PHE A 50 -7.16 -6.94 5.07
N GLY A 51 -7.79 -7.31 6.19
CA GLY A 51 -7.26 -7.09 7.55
C GLY A 51 -7.42 -5.65 8.07
N SER A 52 -7.42 -4.67 7.18
CA SER A 52 -7.55 -3.25 7.54
C SER A 52 -9.01 -2.84 7.79
N PRO A 53 -9.30 -2.17 8.92
CA PRO A 53 -10.64 -1.68 9.19
C PRO A 53 -10.99 -0.43 8.38
N ALA A 54 -12.21 -0.37 7.84
CA ALA A 54 -12.81 0.86 7.32
C ALA A 54 -13.88 1.38 8.30
N HIS A 55 -13.91 2.70 8.49
CA HIS A 55 -14.79 3.38 9.44
C HIS A 55 -15.86 4.19 8.70
N SER A 56 -17.10 4.15 9.19
CA SER A 56 -18.19 4.95 8.61
C SER A 56 -19.31 5.20 9.63
N ALA A 57 -20.35 5.92 9.21
CA ALA A 57 -21.47 6.26 10.07
C ALA A 57 -22.80 6.25 9.32
N LEU A 58 -23.78 5.51 9.86
CA LEU A 58 -25.16 5.58 9.37
C LEU A 58 -25.75 6.93 9.78
N THR A 59 -26.00 7.78 8.80
CA THR A 59 -26.60 9.11 8.96
C THR A 59 -27.98 9.16 8.28
N THR A 60 -28.65 10.32 8.32
CA THR A 60 -29.89 10.51 7.56
C THR A 60 -29.63 10.63 6.06
N ALA A 61 -28.44 11.11 5.67
CA ALA A 61 -28.05 11.27 4.27
C ALA A 61 -27.42 9.99 3.69
N GLU A 62 -26.72 9.22 4.53
CA GLU A 62 -25.96 8.03 4.15
C GLU A 62 -26.39 6.86 5.04
N ARG A 63 -27.34 6.09 4.55
CA ARG A 63 -27.95 4.92 5.18
C ARG A 63 -27.42 3.61 4.59
N PHE A 64 -26.82 3.65 3.40
CA PHE A 64 -26.23 2.49 2.73
C PHE A 64 -24.77 2.80 2.38
N HIS A 65 -23.85 1.97 2.85
CA HIS A 65 -22.43 2.14 2.55
C HIS A 65 -21.90 0.89 1.87
N ALA A 66 -21.09 1.06 0.82
CA ALA A 66 -20.52 -0.04 0.07
C ALA A 66 -19.00 0.06 -0.07
N TRP A 67 -18.35 -1.10 -0.04
CA TRP A 67 -16.93 -1.28 -0.33
C TRP A 67 -16.75 -2.45 -1.28
N THR A 68 -15.70 -2.41 -2.10
CA THR A 68 -15.35 -3.50 -3.02
C THR A 68 -14.07 -4.21 -2.60
N PHE A 69 -13.95 -5.50 -2.93
CA PHE A 69 -12.68 -6.23 -2.84
C PHE A 69 -12.60 -7.26 -3.96
N ASP A 70 -11.39 -7.66 -4.30
CA ASP A 70 -11.10 -8.59 -5.39
C ASP A 70 -10.44 -9.86 -4.84
N LEU A 71 -10.77 -10.98 -5.45
CA LEU A 71 -10.13 -12.27 -5.18
C LEU A 71 -9.50 -12.80 -6.45
N SER A 72 -8.22 -13.16 -6.39
CA SER A 72 -7.47 -13.76 -7.51
C SER A 72 -7.74 -15.24 -7.70
N GLY A 73 -8.34 -15.89 -6.69
CA GLY A 73 -8.51 -17.33 -6.62
C GLY A 73 -9.57 -17.73 -5.60
N SER A 74 -9.63 -19.02 -5.28
CA SER A 74 -10.47 -19.50 -4.19
C SER A 74 -9.93 -19.02 -2.84
N ALA A 75 -10.79 -18.45 -2.01
CA ALA A 75 -10.43 -17.90 -0.70
C ALA A 75 -11.55 -18.07 0.33
N ALA A 76 -11.16 -18.19 1.60
CA ALA A 76 -12.07 -18.06 2.74
C ALA A 76 -12.05 -16.61 3.25
N VAL A 77 -13.21 -15.96 3.18
CA VAL A 77 -13.40 -14.54 3.51
C VAL A 77 -14.30 -14.40 4.74
N ASP A 78 -13.87 -13.57 5.70
CA ASP A 78 -14.61 -13.20 6.90
C ASP A 78 -14.90 -11.69 6.87
N MET A 79 -16.17 -11.31 6.78
CA MET A 79 -16.60 -9.91 6.75
C MET A 79 -17.36 -9.62 8.04
N THR A 80 -16.92 -8.62 8.78
CA THR A 80 -17.50 -8.26 10.08
C THR A 80 -17.81 -6.79 10.16
N THR A 81 -18.92 -6.46 10.83
CA THR A 81 -19.15 -5.11 11.35
C THR A 81 -18.91 -5.10 12.86
N SER A 82 -18.51 -3.96 13.42
CA SER A 82 -18.25 -3.82 14.85
C SER A 82 -18.31 -2.36 15.29
N TYR A 83 -18.07 -2.10 16.59
CA TYR A 83 -17.97 -0.73 17.09
C TYR A 83 -16.76 -0.01 16.47
N SER A 84 -16.96 1.25 16.10
CA SER A 84 -15.87 2.12 15.61
C SER A 84 -14.94 2.57 16.74
N VAL A 85 -15.47 2.76 17.94
CA VAL A 85 -14.73 3.19 19.14
C VAL A 85 -15.27 2.43 20.35
N LEU A 86 -14.41 1.95 21.23
CA LEU A 86 -14.82 1.31 22.48
C LEU A 86 -15.70 2.29 23.31
N GLY A 87 -16.78 1.77 23.89
CA GLY A 87 -17.71 2.57 24.72
C GLY A 87 -18.77 3.37 23.95
N GLN A 88 -18.76 3.36 22.61
CA GLN A 88 -19.83 3.98 21.84
C GLN A 88 -21.16 3.20 21.96
N ARG A 89 -22.29 3.88 21.73
CA ARG A 89 -23.59 3.21 21.58
C ARG A 89 -23.51 2.21 20.42
N ARG A 90 -24.07 1.01 20.63
CA ARG A 90 -24.14 -0.03 19.59
C ARG A 90 -24.99 0.46 18.41
N THR A 91 -24.47 0.24 17.21
CA THR A 91 -25.16 0.49 15.95
C THR A 91 -25.61 -0.85 15.42
N ASP A 92 -26.91 -1.03 15.20
CA ASP A 92 -27.49 -2.30 14.73
C ASP A 92 -27.37 -2.42 13.21
N THR A 93 -26.44 -3.23 12.73
CA THR A 93 -26.04 -3.29 11.32
C THR A 93 -26.57 -4.52 10.60
N VAL A 94 -26.79 -4.39 9.29
CA VAL A 94 -27.05 -5.51 8.37
C VAL A 94 -26.01 -5.49 7.26
N LEU A 95 -25.40 -6.64 7.01
CA LEU A 95 -24.35 -6.84 6.03
C LEU A 95 -24.86 -7.69 4.86
N TYR A 96 -24.64 -7.19 3.65
CA TYR A 96 -24.93 -7.86 2.39
C TYR A 96 -23.63 -8.11 1.63
N LEU A 97 -23.58 -9.21 0.88
CA LEU A 97 -22.49 -9.54 -0.03
C LEU A 97 -23.04 -9.70 -1.44
N TYR A 98 -22.38 -9.07 -2.40
CA TYR A 98 -22.66 -9.13 -3.83
C TYR A 98 -21.44 -9.64 -4.58
N LYS A 99 -21.68 -10.28 -5.72
CA LYS A 99 -20.65 -10.61 -6.72
C LYS A 99 -20.95 -9.83 -8.00
N GLU A 100 -19.93 -9.23 -8.60
CA GLU A 100 -20.05 -8.57 -9.89
C GLU A 100 -20.16 -9.62 -11.00
N GLY A 101 -21.12 -9.43 -11.91
CA GLY A 101 -21.27 -10.22 -13.12
C GLY A 101 -21.13 -9.35 -14.38
N ALA A 102 -21.38 -9.95 -15.54
CA ALA A 102 -21.27 -9.26 -16.84
C ALA A 102 -22.18 -8.03 -16.98
N SER A 103 -23.26 -7.94 -16.20
CA SER A 103 -24.21 -6.82 -16.19
C SER A 103 -24.10 -5.96 -14.93
N GLY A 104 -23.00 -6.07 -14.20
CA GLY A 104 -22.75 -5.34 -12.95
C GLY A 104 -23.18 -6.10 -11.69
N TRP A 105 -23.58 -5.36 -10.66
CA TRP A 105 -23.96 -5.90 -9.35
C TRP A 105 -25.38 -6.49 -9.39
N GLY A 106 -25.49 -7.81 -9.55
CA GLY A 106 -26.76 -8.53 -9.52
C GLY A 106 -27.40 -8.61 -8.11
N SER A 107 -28.16 -9.68 -7.84
CA SER A 107 -28.69 -9.94 -6.50
C SER A 107 -27.59 -10.20 -5.48
N TYR A 108 -27.83 -9.90 -4.21
CA TYR A 108 -26.92 -10.31 -3.15
C TYR A 108 -26.82 -11.84 -3.10
N ILE A 109 -25.64 -12.35 -2.79
CA ILE A 109 -25.34 -13.79 -2.66
C ILE A 109 -25.30 -14.23 -1.19
N ALA A 110 -25.21 -13.29 -0.25
CA ALA A 110 -25.34 -13.55 1.18
C ALA A 110 -25.81 -12.29 1.94
N ARG A 111 -26.45 -12.53 3.09
CA ARG A 111 -26.94 -11.50 4.03
C ARG A 111 -26.81 -12.01 5.46
N ASN A 112 -26.49 -11.13 6.40
CA ASN A 112 -26.57 -11.39 7.84
C ASN A 112 -26.89 -10.09 8.57
N ASP A 113 -27.80 -10.13 9.54
CA ASP A 113 -28.25 -9.01 10.37
C ASP A 113 -27.77 -9.09 11.83
N ASP A 114 -27.40 -10.28 12.30
CA ASP A 114 -26.77 -10.45 13.62
C ASP A 114 -25.78 -11.60 13.66
N TYR A 115 -24.74 -11.42 14.47
CA TYR A 115 -23.79 -12.47 14.82
C TYR A 115 -23.91 -12.82 16.30
N GLY A 116 -24.45 -14.00 16.56
CA GLY A 116 -24.66 -14.51 17.91
C GLY A 116 -25.62 -13.64 18.71
N SER A 117 -25.16 -13.10 19.84
CA SER A 117 -25.93 -12.18 20.70
C SER A 117 -25.61 -10.71 20.48
N THR A 118 -24.91 -10.37 19.39
CA THR A 118 -24.50 -9.01 19.08
C THR A 118 -25.44 -8.35 18.07
N THR A 119 -25.49 -7.02 18.07
CA THR A 119 -26.20 -6.22 17.06
C THR A 119 -25.33 -5.94 15.82
N TYR A 120 -24.26 -6.71 15.65
CA TYR A 120 -23.33 -6.56 14.54
C TYR A 120 -23.41 -7.79 13.66
N SER A 121 -23.22 -7.60 12.37
CA SER A 121 -23.28 -8.68 11.39
C SER A 121 -21.91 -9.31 11.13
N GLN A 122 -21.92 -10.61 10.83
CA GLN A 122 -20.77 -11.36 10.31
C GLN A 122 -21.18 -12.26 9.15
N LEU A 123 -20.38 -12.27 8.09
CA LEU A 123 -20.45 -13.23 7.01
C LEU A 123 -19.12 -13.98 6.89
N LYS A 124 -19.17 -15.31 6.91
CA LYS A 124 -18.03 -16.18 6.56
C LYS A 124 -18.37 -16.97 5.31
N ARG A 125 -17.54 -16.88 4.26
CA ARG A 125 -17.80 -17.53 2.96
C ARG A 125 -16.52 -18.05 2.34
N THR A 126 -16.62 -19.19 1.65
CA THR A 126 -15.61 -19.57 0.65
C THR A 126 -16.07 -19.02 -0.70
N LEU A 127 -15.24 -18.18 -1.30
CA LEU A 127 -15.54 -17.47 -2.54
C LEU A 127 -14.51 -17.85 -3.61
N ALA A 128 -14.94 -17.91 -4.86
CA ALA A 128 -14.05 -18.07 -6.01
C ALA A 128 -13.47 -16.71 -6.43
N ALA A 129 -12.56 -16.73 -7.41
CA ALA A 129 -12.04 -15.50 -8.01
C ALA A 129 -13.17 -14.58 -8.52
N GLY A 130 -12.88 -13.28 -8.51
CA GLY A 130 -13.75 -12.22 -9.01
C GLY A 130 -13.86 -11.03 -8.07
N ARG A 131 -14.67 -10.06 -8.50
CA ARG A 131 -14.92 -8.81 -7.79
C ARG A 131 -16.19 -8.90 -6.94
N TYR A 132 -16.09 -8.45 -5.70
CA TYR A 132 -17.15 -8.52 -4.71
C TYR A 132 -17.43 -7.14 -4.11
N ARG A 133 -18.66 -6.97 -3.64
CA ARG A 133 -19.09 -5.78 -2.92
C ARG A 133 -19.77 -6.18 -1.63
N ILE A 134 -19.33 -5.59 -0.52
CA ILE A 134 -20.11 -5.61 0.72
C ILE A 134 -20.94 -4.33 0.81
N LEU A 135 -22.12 -4.45 1.39
CA LEU A 135 -22.98 -3.32 1.68
C LEU A 135 -23.47 -3.41 3.12
N VAL A 136 -23.34 -2.30 3.84
CA VAL A 136 -23.78 -2.17 5.22
C VAL A 136 -24.92 -1.16 5.29
N LYS A 137 -26.01 -1.53 5.97
CA LYS A 137 -27.11 -0.62 6.36
C LYS A 137 -27.47 -0.80 7.83
N GLY A 138 -28.38 0.02 8.33
CA GLY A 138 -29.03 -0.21 9.62
C GLY A 138 -30.11 -1.30 9.57
N HIS A 139 -30.32 -2.01 10.69
CA HIS A 139 -31.45 -2.94 10.83
C HIS A 139 -32.80 -2.24 10.60
N LEU A 140 -33.01 -1.09 11.27
CA LEU A 140 -34.18 -0.22 11.05
C LEU A 140 -33.81 1.00 10.21
N ALA A 141 -34.81 1.57 9.54
CA ALA A 141 -34.70 2.83 8.79
C ALA A 141 -34.17 4.00 9.64
N SER A 142 -34.48 3.96 10.94
CA SER A 142 -34.12 4.94 11.95
C SER A 142 -32.76 4.69 12.60
N THR A 143 -32.10 3.56 12.33
CA THR A 143 -30.79 3.25 12.92
C THR A 143 -29.74 4.27 12.49
N ARG A 144 -29.04 4.85 13.45
CA ARG A 144 -27.95 5.79 13.25
C ARG A 144 -26.78 5.42 14.16
N GLY A 145 -25.57 5.73 13.73
CA GLY A 145 -24.38 5.54 14.55
C GLY A 145 -23.14 5.16 13.74
N LYS A 146 -21.99 5.31 14.39
CA LYS A 146 -20.69 4.92 13.82
C LYS A 146 -20.53 3.42 13.85
N PHE A 147 -19.87 2.87 12.85
CA PHE A 147 -19.48 1.47 12.80
C PHE A 147 -18.13 1.32 12.11
N LYS A 148 -17.54 0.15 12.29
CA LYS A 148 -16.34 -0.29 11.59
C LYS A 148 -16.66 -1.54 10.81
N VAL A 149 -16.10 -1.68 9.62
CA VAL A 149 -16.16 -2.90 8.81
C VAL A 149 -14.75 -3.44 8.58
N THR A 150 -14.58 -4.76 8.65
CA THR A 150 -13.31 -5.43 8.39
C THR A 150 -13.57 -6.63 7.49
N VAL A 151 -12.72 -6.81 6.48
CA VAL A 151 -12.72 -7.99 5.60
C VAL A 151 -11.42 -8.75 5.83
N GLY A 152 -11.47 -9.92 6.44
CA GLY A 152 -10.36 -10.85 6.53
C GLY A 152 -10.38 -11.82 5.36
N CYS A 153 -9.21 -12.28 4.92
CA CYS A 153 -9.08 -13.25 3.86
C CYS A 153 -7.99 -14.27 4.22
N SER A 154 -8.25 -15.55 3.96
CA SER A 154 -7.26 -16.63 4.01
C SER A 154 -7.37 -17.58 2.81
N GLY A 155 -6.23 -18.05 2.31
CA GLY A 155 -6.15 -18.92 1.12
C GLY A 155 -5.47 -18.25 -0.07
N THR A 156 -5.36 -18.99 -1.18
CA THR A 156 -4.58 -18.56 -2.36
C THR A 156 -5.18 -17.39 -3.11
N GLY A 157 -6.48 -17.13 -2.95
CA GLY A 157 -7.16 -15.98 -3.56
C GLY A 157 -7.03 -14.65 -2.81
N CYS A 158 -6.31 -14.61 -1.69
CA CYS A 158 -6.26 -13.46 -0.77
C CYS A 158 -5.08 -12.52 -0.97
N GLY A 159 -4.14 -12.88 -1.85
CA GLY A 159 -3.18 -11.89 -2.31
C GLY A 159 -3.92 -10.76 -3.03
N PRO A 160 -3.33 -9.56 -3.12
CA PRO A 160 -3.77 -8.59 -4.11
C PRO A 160 -3.95 -9.33 -5.45
N PRO A 161 -4.93 -8.96 -6.30
CA PRO A 161 -4.96 -9.48 -7.66
C PRO A 161 -3.53 -9.34 -8.19
N ALA A 162 -2.91 -10.45 -8.60
CA ALA A 162 -1.56 -10.42 -9.13
C ALA A 162 -1.54 -9.25 -10.12
N PRO A 163 -0.72 -8.20 -9.89
CA PRO A 163 -0.79 -6.97 -10.65
C PRO A 163 -0.90 -7.35 -12.11
N VAL A 164 -2.08 -7.06 -12.67
CA VAL A 164 -2.42 -7.55 -14.00
C VAL A 164 -1.74 -6.57 -14.94
N GLY A 165 -0.46 -6.83 -15.21
CA GLY A 165 0.37 -5.97 -16.04
C GLY A 165 1.46 -5.24 -15.26
N CYS A 166 2.36 -4.65 -16.04
CA CYS A 166 3.44 -3.81 -15.55
C CYS A 166 2.91 -2.62 -14.76
N LEU A 167 3.62 -2.21 -13.69
CA LEU A 167 3.30 -0.97 -12.95
C LEU A 167 3.07 0.22 -13.88
N PHE A 168 3.78 0.28 -15.00
CA PHE A 168 3.80 1.39 -15.94
C PHE A 168 2.70 1.34 -17.03
N GLY A 169 1.95 0.24 -17.16
CA GLY A 169 0.97 0.03 -18.24
C GLY A 169 1.45 -0.98 -19.30
N GLU A 170 0.82 -1.00 -20.47
CA GLU A 170 1.24 -1.86 -21.59
C GLU A 170 2.20 -1.14 -22.53
N THR A 171 2.06 0.18 -22.65
CA THR A 171 2.89 1.05 -23.50
C THR A 171 3.50 2.21 -22.71
N TYR A 172 4.57 2.80 -23.22
CA TYR A 172 5.18 4.01 -22.65
C TYR A 172 4.16 5.17 -22.54
N GLY A 173 3.21 5.24 -23.47
CA GLY A 173 2.15 6.24 -23.47
C GLY A 173 1.19 6.14 -22.27
N ASP A 174 1.04 4.95 -21.68
CA ASP A 174 0.13 4.73 -20.56
C ASP A 174 0.61 5.42 -19.27
N ILE A 175 1.91 5.69 -19.15
CA ILE A 175 2.54 6.28 -17.96
C ILE A 175 1.88 7.61 -17.58
N ALA A 176 1.57 8.47 -18.56
CA ALA A 176 0.98 9.78 -18.30
C ALA A 176 -0.45 9.71 -17.74
N GLY A 177 -1.18 8.62 -18.03
CA GLY A 177 -2.54 8.39 -17.56
C GLY A 177 -2.63 7.49 -16.32
N ASN A 178 -1.51 6.96 -15.86
CA ASN A 178 -1.48 5.95 -14.80
C ASN A 178 -1.62 6.59 -13.41
N PRO A 179 -2.70 6.32 -12.66
CA PRO A 179 -2.94 6.96 -11.37
C PRO A 179 -2.00 6.49 -10.25
N ALA A 180 -1.25 5.39 -10.44
CA ALA A 180 -0.24 4.94 -9.49
C ALA A 180 1.06 5.73 -9.58
N LEU A 181 1.24 6.49 -10.68
CA LEU A 181 2.47 7.20 -11.00
C LEU A 181 2.24 8.71 -11.07
N GLN A 182 3.19 9.44 -10.51
CA GLN A 182 3.31 10.88 -10.69
C GLN A 182 4.49 11.15 -11.62
N VAL A 183 4.24 11.84 -12.74
CA VAL A 183 5.30 12.40 -13.57
C VAL A 183 5.84 13.65 -12.88
N ILE A 184 7.06 13.57 -12.37
CA ILE A 184 7.73 14.65 -11.63
C ILE A 184 8.31 15.68 -12.60
N ASN A 185 8.96 15.19 -13.66
CA ASN A 185 9.59 16.03 -14.67
C ASN A 185 9.75 15.27 -15.98
N THR A 186 9.77 16.00 -17.10
CA THR A 186 10.13 15.48 -18.42
C THR A 186 11.12 16.45 -19.06
N ASN A 187 12.27 15.92 -19.49
CA ASN A 187 13.33 16.66 -20.15
C ASN A 187 13.68 16.00 -21.48
N VAL A 188 14.33 16.76 -22.36
CA VAL A 188 15.02 16.21 -23.54
C VAL A 188 16.52 16.36 -23.33
N ILE A 189 17.24 15.23 -23.44
CA ILE A 189 18.70 15.20 -23.38
C ILE A 189 19.25 15.22 -24.80
N THR A 190 20.22 16.10 -25.01
CA THR A 190 20.93 16.35 -26.27
C THR A 190 22.43 16.34 -25.99
N PRO A 191 23.32 16.40 -27.00
CA PRO A 191 24.76 16.51 -26.75
C PRO A 191 25.13 17.73 -25.87
N ALA A 192 24.37 18.83 -25.97
CA ALA A 192 24.60 20.05 -25.20
C ALA A 192 24.15 19.93 -23.73
N THR A 193 23.16 19.08 -23.44
CA THR A 193 22.58 18.91 -22.10
C THR A 193 22.99 17.61 -21.42
N LEU A 194 23.74 16.73 -22.09
CA LEU A 194 24.22 15.46 -21.52
C LEU A 194 24.95 15.64 -20.18
N THR A 195 25.69 16.74 -20.03
CA THR A 195 26.42 17.04 -18.78
C THR A 195 25.52 17.37 -17.59
N THR A 196 24.22 17.60 -17.82
CA THR A 196 23.22 17.83 -16.76
C THR A 196 22.76 16.53 -16.10
N LEU A 197 22.93 15.38 -16.76
CA LEU A 197 22.74 14.08 -16.13
C LEU A 197 23.89 13.80 -15.16
N ASP A 198 23.57 13.22 -14.02
CA ASP A 198 24.56 12.65 -13.12
C ASP A 198 25.24 11.43 -13.74
N VAL A 199 26.30 10.94 -13.10
CA VAL A 199 27.09 9.83 -13.62
C VAL A 199 26.28 8.54 -13.76
N ASP A 200 25.38 8.26 -12.81
CA ASP A 200 24.59 7.03 -12.81
C ASP A 200 23.51 7.09 -13.91
N ASP A 201 22.89 8.25 -14.13
CA ASP A 201 21.92 8.47 -15.19
C ASP A 201 22.55 8.38 -16.59
N ARG A 202 23.82 8.75 -16.73
CA ARG A 202 24.57 8.54 -17.98
C ARG A 202 24.83 7.05 -18.25
N ASP A 203 25.10 6.26 -17.21
CA ASP A 203 25.23 4.81 -17.35
C ASP A 203 23.89 4.16 -17.75
N ARG A 204 22.79 4.61 -17.12
CA ARG A 204 21.42 4.16 -17.47
C ARG A 204 21.04 4.51 -18.91
N LEU A 205 21.39 5.71 -19.38
CA LEU A 205 21.19 6.13 -20.77
C LEU A 205 21.86 5.15 -21.75
N MET A 206 23.11 4.76 -21.50
CA MET A 206 23.79 3.77 -22.35
C MET A 206 23.03 2.44 -22.39
N LEU A 207 22.61 1.92 -21.23
CA LEU A 207 21.86 0.67 -21.12
C LEU A 207 20.49 0.75 -21.83
N ALA A 208 19.84 1.92 -21.83
CA ALA A 208 18.60 2.17 -22.54
C ALA A 208 18.82 2.17 -24.07
N VAL A 209 19.89 2.80 -24.55
CA VAL A 209 20.22 2.81 -25.99
C VAL A 209 20.56 1.41 -26.50
N GLN A 210 21.22 0.60 -25.67
CA GLN A 210 21.51 -0.81 -25.95
C GLN A 210 20.26 -1.71 -26.03
N GLN A 211 19.06 -1.22 -25.68
CA GLN A 211 17.82 -1.95 -25.92
C GLN A 211 17.39 -1.95 -27.40
N SER A 212 17.99 -1.12 -28.26
CA SER A 212 17.74 -1.14 -29.71
C SER A 212 18.73 -2.04 -30.46
N SER A 213 18.87 -1.85 -31.78
CA SER A 213 19.96 -2.43 -32.56
C SER A 213 21.35 -1.89 -32.20
N HIS A 214 21.45 -0.83 -31.39
CA HIS A 214 22.71 -0.20 -30.98
C HIS A 214 23.33 -0.84 -29.74
N THR A 215 23.48 -2.17 -29.75
CA THR A 215 24.06 -2.93 -28.63
C THR A 215 25.57 -2.67 -28.41
N ASP A 216 26.20 -1.93 -29.33
CA ASP A 216 27.63 -1.63 -29.36
C ASP A 216 28.02 -0.29 -28.71
N VAL A 217 27.04 0.47 -28.21
CA VAL A 217 27.27 1.76 -27.54
C VAL A 217 28.06 1.55 -26.24
N THR A 218 29.13 2.31 -26.06
CA THR A 218 30.01 2.20 -24.87
C THR A 218 30.24 3.51 -24.12
N THR A 219 29.77 4.65 -24.65
CA THR A 219 29.82 5.93 -23.95
C THR A 219 28.48 6.68 -24.03
N PRO A 220 28.18 7.59 -23.09
CA PRO A 220 26.96 8.39 -23.13
C PRO A 220 26.89 9.33 -24.35
N GLU A 221 28.03 9.87 -24.79
CA GLU A 221 28.11 10.70 -26.00
C GLU A 221 27.79 9.89 -27.26
N GLU A 222 28.31 8.67 -27.34
CA GLU A 222 27.97 7.74 -28.43
C GLU A 222 26.48 7.41 -28.39
N ALA A 223 25.91 7.16 -27.20
CA ALA A 223 24.51 6.83 -27.03
C ALA A 223 23.59 7.89 -27.67
N ILE A 224 23.83 9.17 -27.39
CA ILE A 224 23.04 10.27 -27.95
C ILE A 224 23.19 10.38 -29.47
N LEU A 225 24.40 10.15 -30.02
CA LEU A 225 24.64 10.24 -31.47
C LEU A 225 24.06 9.07 -32.28
N ARG A 226 23.56 8.02 -31.62
CA ARG A 226 22.96 6.85 -32.28
C ARG A 226 21.44 6.96 -32.43
N VAL A 227 20.79 7.82 -31.65
CA VAL A 227 19.33 7.96 -31.67
C VAL A 227 18.90 9.01 -32.70
N ASP A 228 17.64 8.97 -33.12
CA ASP A 228 17.14 9.96 -34.07
C ASP A 228 17.16 11.37 -33.45
N GLN A 229 17.51 12.34 -34.29
CA GLN A 229 17.55 13.76 -33.94
C GLN A 229 18.53 14.13 -32.82
N ASP A 230 19.40 13.19 -32.40
CA ASP A 230 20.28 13.35 -31.23
C ASP A 230 19.50 13.72 -29.94
N GLU A 231 18.26 13.23 -29.81
CA GLU A 231 17.33 13.57 -28.72
C GLU A 231 16.84 12.33 -27.96
N VAL A 232 16.91 12.38 -26.62
CA VAL A 232 16.35 11.35 -25.73
C VAL A 232 15.39 12.00 -24.74
N ASN A 233 14.14 11.54 -24.71
CA ASN A 233 13.16 11.91 -23.71
C ASN A 233 13.50 11.24 -22.37
N VAL A 234 13.63 12.05 -21.32
CA VAL A 234 13.90 11.59 -19.97
C VAL A 234 12.75 11.98 -19.06
N THR A 235 12.04 10.98 -18.53
CA THR A 235 10.88 11.19 -17.67
C THR A 235 11.16 10.67 -16.27
N TRP A 236 10.97 11.52 -15.27
CA TRP A 236 11.12 11.18 -13.86
C TRP A 236 9.76 10.82 -13.29
N LEU A 237 9.67 9.63 -12.71
CA LEU A 237 8.42 9.05 -12.23
C LEU A 237 8.53 8.78 -10.72
N TYR A 238 7.42 8.96 -10.03
CA TYR A 238 7.29 8.63 -8.61
C TYR A 238 6.03 7.82 -8.37
N GLU A 239 6.15 6.66 -7.73
CA GLU A 239 5.02 5.85 -7.28
C GLU A 239 4.73 6.17 -5.82
N THR A 240 3.61 6.86 -5.56
CA THR A 240 3.29 7.34 -4.20
C THR A 240 3.07 6.22 -3.20
N ALA A 241 2.41 5.13 -3.60
CA ALA A 241 2.07 4.02 -2.69
C ALA A 241 3.32 3.25 -2.24
N ALA A 242 4.21 2.92 -3.17
CA ALA A 242 5.44 2.20 -2.89
C ALA A 242 6.62 3.11 -2.51
N LYS A 243 6.47 4.43 -2.66
CA LYS A 243 7.55 5.43 -2.48
C LYS A 243 8.78 5.13 -3.34
N ARG A 244 8.55 4.65 -4.56
CA ARG A 244 9.63 4.32 -5.51
C ARG A 244 9.79 5.43 -6.52
N SER A 245 11.04 5.67 -6.88
CA SER A 245 11.41 6.67 -7.90
C SER A 245 11.98 5.94 -9.09
N TYR A 246 11.51 6.28 -10.28
CA TYR A 246 12.01 5.73 -11.54
C TYR A 246 12.49 6.83 -12.46
N ILE A 247 13.36 6.44 -13.38
CA ILE A 247 13.76 7.26 -14.51
C ILE A 247 13.54 6.45 -15.79
N ALA A 248 12.84 7.03 -16.74
CA ALA A 248 12.62 6.44 -18.04
C ALA A 248 13.39 7.22 -19.11
N PHE A 249 14.09 6.49 -19.95
CA PHE A 249 14.77 7.00 -21.15
C PHE A 249 14.03 6.43 -22.37
N GLU A 250 13.50 7.30 -23.22
CA GLU A 250 12.79 6.95 -24.45
C GLU A 250 13.36 7.76 -25.61
N TYR A 251 13.51 7.14 -26.78
CA TYR A 251 14.06 7.76 -27.97
C TYR A 251 13.53 7.11 -29.25
N GLY A 252 13.55 7.85 -30.35
CA GLY A 252 13.25 7.33 -31.68
C GLY A 252 14.45 6.63 -32.32
N ALA A 253 14.21 5.51 -32.99
CA ALA A 253 15.16 4.93 -33.94
C ALA A 253 14.40 4.38 -35.16
N GLY A 254 14.35 5.16 -36.23
CA GLY A 254 13.52 4.92 -37.40
C GLY A 254 12.06 5.29 -37.14
N ASP A 255 11.15 4.33 -37.32
CA ASP A 255 9.72 4.49 -37.08
C ASP A 255 9.27 3.97 -35.70
N ASN A 256 10.20 3.41 -34.92
CA ASN A 256 9.89 2.79 -33.62
C ASN A 256 10.48 3.62 -32.47
N SER A 257 9.85 3.50 -31.31
CA SER A 257 10.33 4.03 -30.04
C SER A 257 11.07 2.95 -29.25
N TYR A 258 12.23 3.29 -28.70
CA TYR A 258 13.05 2.40 -27.89
C TYR A 258 13.46 3.05 -26.58
N GLY A 259 13.88 2.23 -25.62
CA GLY A 259 14.34 2.74 -24.34
C GLY A 259 14.26 1.75 -23.20
N ALA A 260 14.28 2.29 -21.98
CA ALA A 260 14.12 1.51 -20.75
C ALA A 260 13.68 2.40 -19.59
N ILE A 261 13.07 1.77 -18.59
CA ILE A 261 12.76 2.36 -17.30
C ILE A 261 13.66 1.70 -16.25
N PHE A 262 14.21 2.51 -15.35
CA PHE A 262 15.10 2.07 -14.28
C PHE A 262 14.56 2.48 -12.92
N ASP A 263 14.73 1.62 -11.91
CA ASP A 263 14.68 2.05 -10.53
C ASP A 263 15.84 3.03 -10.29
N ARG A 264 15.52 4.26 -9.89
CA ARG A 264 16.47 5.38 -9.86
C ARG A 264 17.61 5.14 -8.88
N TYR A 265 17.40 4.37 -7.82
CA TYR A 265 18.38 4.27 -6.76
C TYR A 265 19.26 3.02 -6.84
N SER A 266 18.70 1.90 -7.29
CA SER A 266 19.46 0.67 -7.54
C SER A 266 20.13 0.69 -8.91
N GLY A 267 19.62 1.50 -9.84
CA GLY A 267 20.01 1.46 -11.25
C GLY A 267 19.54 0.20 -11.99
N GLN A 268 18.74 -0.65 -11.36
CA GLN A 268 18.19 -1.83 -12.00
C GLN A 268 17.20 -1.43 -13.08
N MET A 269 17.36 -1.99 -14.28
CA MET A 269 16.34 -1.89 -15.33
C MET A 269 15.11 -2.68 -14.92
N VAL A 270 13.95 -2.02 -14.94
CA VAL A 270 12.67 -2.58 -14.49
C VAL A 270 11.74 -2.96 -15.64
N THR A 271 11.91 -2.35 -16.81
CA THR A 271 11.24 -2.73 -18.08
C THR A 271 12.01 -2.14 -19.27
N ASN A 272 11.96 -2.80 -20.42
CA ASN A 272 12.45 -2.27 -21.69
C ASN A 272 11.29 -1.70 -22.52
N ILE A 273 11.57 -0.66 -23.30
CA ILE A 273 10.62 -0.03 -24.23
C ILE A 273 11.01 -0.50 -25.64
N HIS A 274 10.14 -1.23 -26.34
CA HIS A 274 10.32 -1.71 -27.72
C HIS A 274 9.08 -1.40 -28.55
N ASP A 275 9.24 -0.57 -29.58
CA ASP A 275 8.11 -0.05 -30.38
C ASP A 275 7.03 0.63 -29.52
N GLY A 276 7.47 1.32 -28.46
CA GLY A 276 6.58 1.92 -27.46
C GLY A 276 5.94 0.93 -26.48
N ASP A 277 6.00 -0.39 -26.72
CA ASP A 277 5.50 -1.41 -25.81
C ASP A 277 6.47 -1.61 -24.63
N LEU A 278 5.90 -1.86 -23.44
CA LEU A 278 6.65 -2.16 -22.23
C LEU A 278 6.82 -3.66 -22.07
N GLU A 279 8.05 -4.13 -22.26
CA GLU A 279 8.39 -5.53 -22.17
C GLU A 279 9.13 -5.86 -20.87
N ARG A 280 9.08 -7.14 -20.49
CA ARG A 280 9.83 -7.73 -19.36
C ARG A 280 9.72 -6.92 -18.07
N CYS A 281 8.55 -6.36 -17.82
CA CYS A 281 8.33 -5.58 -16.63
C CYS A 281 8.36 -6.45 -15.39
N ILE A 282 9.28 -6.14 -14.48
CA ILE A 282 9.50 -6.89 -13.24
C ILE A 282 8.99 -6.13 -12.00
N VAL A 283 8.34 -5.00 -12.21
CA VAL A 283 7.84 -4.13 -11.15
C VAL A 283 6.33 -4.15 -11.14
N THR A 284 5.82 -4.34 -9.95
CA THR A 284 4.41 -4.48 -9.64
C THR A 284 4.00 -3.45 -8.61
N ALA A 285 2.77 -2.95 -8.65
CA ALA A 285 2.28 -2.00 -7.64
C ALA A 285 2.39 -2.60 -6.23
N GLU A 286 3.02 -1.86 -5.32
CA GLU A 286 3.30 -2.28 -3.95
C GLU A 286 3.04 -1.13 -2.97
N THR A 287 2.92 -1.43 -1.67
CA THR A 287 2.78 -0.42 -0.62
C THR A 287 4.02 -0.46 0.25
N CYS A 288 4.68 0.68 0.43
CA CYS A 288 5.81 0.77 1.34
C CYS A 288 5.36 0.57 2.79
N LEU A 289 6.04 -0.33 3.51
CA LEU A 289 5.78 -0.57 4.93
C LEU A 289 6.19 0.60 5.83
N PHE A 290 7.11 1.45 5.40
CA PHE A 290 7.46 2.65 6.17
C PHE A 290 6.40 3.74 6.01
N ALA A 291 6.11 4.48 7.09
CA ALA A 291 5.37 5.74 7.04
C ALA A 291 6.08 6.81 6.17
N ASP A 292 5.37 7.89 5.80
CA ASP A 292 5.88 8.94 4.87
C ASP A 292 7.04 9.73 5.46
N ASP A 293 7.02 9.88 6.78
CA ASP A 293 7.96 10.70 7.55
C ASP A 293 8.74 9.81 8.53
N TRP A 294 10.02 10.11 8.68
CA TRP A 294 10.94 9.39 9.55
C TRP A 294 10.53 9.46 11.02
N ASN A 295 9.91 10.56 11.48
CA ASN A 295 9.38 10.62 12.83
C ASN A 295 8.18 9.69 13.01
N ALA A 296 7.31 9.61 12.00
CA ALA A 296 6.21 8.65 11.99
C ALA A 296 6.73 7.20 12.05
N VAL A 297 7.75 6.84 11.26
CA VAL A 297 8.37 5.50 11.28
C VAL A 297 8.85 5.11 12.68
N LYS A 298 9.47 6.04 13.43
CA LYS A 298 9.95 5.78 14.80
C LYS A 298 8.82 5.51 15.80
N THR A 299 7.62 5.99 15.53
CA THR A 299 6.44 5.85 16.39
C THR A 299 5.42 4.88 15.84
N ASP A 300 5.72 4.24 14.71
CA ASP A 300 4.84 3.34 14.01
C ASP A 300 4.63 2.06 14.85
N PRO A 301 3.38 1.69 15.19
CA PRO A 301 3.13 0.46 15.94
C PRO A 301 3.60 -0.81 15.20
N ASP A 302 3.74 -0.76 13.88
CA ASP A 302 4.22 -1.90 13.08
C ASP A 302 5.73 -2.08 13.18
N PHE A 303 6.47 -1.10 13.70
CA PHE A 303 7.92 -1.18 13.94
C PHE A 303 8.28 -1.02 15.42
N ALA A 304 8.79 -2.11 16.01
CA ALA A 304 9.36 -2.06 17.34
C ALA A 304 10.78 -1.49 17.32
N LEU A 305 11.03 -0.39 18.04
CA LEU A 305 12.38 0.13 18.27
C LEU A 305 13.18 -0.83 19.15
N VAL A 306 14.22 -1.44 18.58
CA VAL A 306 15.09 -2.40 19.26
C VAL A 306 16.22 -1.69 20.01
N SER A 307 16.88 -0.73 19.35
CA SER A 307 17.96 0.06 19.97
C SER A 307 18.17 1.40 19.28
N THR A 308 18.80 2.32 20.00
CA THR A 308 19.31 3.59 19.47
C THR A 308 20.75 3.75 19.94
N THR A 309 21.67 4.01 19.01
CA THR A 309 23.09 4.16 19.29
C THR A 309 23.61 5.43 18.63
N THR A 310 24.36 6.24 19.37
CA THR A 310 25.05 7.42 18.81
C THR A 310 26.48 7.06 18.43
N VAL A 311 26.83 7.28 17.18
CA VAL A 311 28.15 7.06 16.60
C VAL A 311 28.83 8.41 16.42
N THR A 312 29.90 8.64 17.19
CA THR A 312 30.73 9.86 17.20
C THR A 312 32.15 9.60 16.68
N GLN A 313 32.56 8.34 16.58
CA GLN A 313 33.87 7.92 16.10
C GLN A 313 33.74 6.70 15.19
N ALA A 314 34.52 6.66 14.11
CA ALA A 314 34.49 5.57 13.14
C ALA A 314 34.78 4.20 13.76
N SER A 315 35.60 4.14 14.81
CA SER A 315 35.94 2.92 15.55
C SER A 315 34.76 2.27 16.29
N GLN A 316 33.63 2.96 16.44
CA GLN A 316 32.43 2.42 17.06
C GLN A 316 31.63 1.52 16.11
N LEU A 317 31.93 1.55 14.80
CA LEU A 317 31.35 0.67 13.79
C LEU A 317 32.43 -0.29 13.28
N SER A 318 32.01 -1.46 12.80
CA SER A 318 32.88 -2.43 12.15
C SER A 318 32.14 -3.22 11.07
N GLY A 319 32.89 -3.79 10.13
CA GLY A 319 32.35 -4.58 9.02
C GLY A 319 31.26 -3.82 8.25
N VAL A 320 30.13 -4.51 7.99
CA VAL A 320 28.98 -3.99 7.25
C VAL A 320 28.45 -2.66 7.83
N GLY A 321 28.56 -2.43 9.14
CA GLY A 321 28.11 -1.17 9.73
C GLY A 321 28.90 0.05 9.23
N VAL A 322 30.19 -0.11 8.92
CA VAL A 322 30.99 0.94 8.28
C VAL A 322 30.50 1.21 6.86
N ASP A 323 30.24 0.15 6.09
CA ASP A 323 29.77 0.26 4.71
C ASP A 323 28.38 0.93 4.62
N GLN A 324 27.47 0.56 5.51
CA GLN A 324 26.14 1.18 5.64
C GLN A 324 26.24 2.66 6.03
N ALA A 325 27.05 3.01 7.03
CA ALA A 325 27.23 4.41 7.44
C ALA A 325 27.88 5.25 6.33
N MET A 326 28.87 4.70 5.63
CA MET A 326 29.48 5.33 4.45
C MET A 326 28.45 5.54 3.34
N GLY A 327 27.62 4.54 3.06
CA GLY A 327 26.55 4.65 2.07
C GLY A 327 25.52 5.72 2.43
N ALA A 328 25.17 5.86 3.72
CA ALA A 328 24.28 6.92 4.20
C ALA A 328 24.88 8.32 4.06
N LEU A 329 26.15 8.49 4.44
CA LEU A 329 26.85 9.77 4.35
C LEU A 329 27.09 10.22 2.91
N ARG A 330 27.35 9.27 2.00
CA ARG A 330 27.50 9.54 0.56
C ARG A 330 26.23 10.06 -0.11
N ALA A 331 25.08 10.01 0.56
CA ALA A 331 23.88 10.70 0.09
C ALA A 331 24.04 12.23 0.08
N SER A 332 24.86 12.79 0.97
CA SER A 332 25.13 14.24 1.05
C SER A 332 26.54 14.62 0.61
N TYR A 333 27.47 13.67 0.64
CA TYR A 333 28.91 13.92 0.42
C TYR A 333 29.50 12.82 -0.49
N ASP A 334 29.43 13.02 -1.80
CA ASP A 334 29.91 12.07 -2.82
C ASP A 334 31.44 11.86 -2.80
N ASP A 335 32.19 12.86 -2.35
CA ASP A 335 33.66 12.89 -2.26
C ASP A 335 34.24 12.19 -1.02
N LEU A 336 33.44 11.47 -0.24
CA LEU A 336 33.89 10.89 1.03
C LEU A 336 34.94 9.80 0.86
N THR A 337 36.07 10.03 1.53
CA THR A 337 37.22 9.13 1.55
C THR A 337 37.24 8.17 2.75
N SER A 338 36.56 8.52 3.86
CA SER A 338 36.51 7.68 5.07
C SER A 338 35.30 8.01 5.96
N LEU A 339 34.95 7.08 6.86
CA LEU A 339 33.86 7.28 7.82
C LEU A 339 34.18 8.41 8.82
N ALA A 340 35.44 8.56 9.21
CA ALA A 340 35.85 9.62 10.12
C ALA A 340 35.69 11.01 9.48
N ASP A 341 36.07 11.14 8.20
CA ASP A 341 35.81 12.35 7.40
C ASP A 341 34.30 12.64 7.35
N GLY A 342 33.48 11.66 6.97
CA GLY A 342 32.03 11.84 6.88
C GLY A 342 31.35 12.23 8.18
N ILE A 343 31.67 11.58 9.31
CA ILE A 343 31.16 11.98 10.63
C ILE A 343 31.55 13.43 10.93
N SER A 344 32.78 13.85 10.62
CA SER A 344 33.26 15.20 10.91
C SER A 344 32.55 16.31 10.12
N ARG A 345 31.91 15.96 8.99
CA ARG A 345 31.14 16.87 8.14
C ARG A 345 29.67 17.00 8.54
N THR A 346 29.13 16.07 9.33
CA THR A 346 27.77 16.22 9.90
C THR A 346 27.74 17.36 10.92
N ASP A 347 26.61 18.05 11.04
CA ASP A 347 26.46 19.25 11.88
C ASP A 347 26.78 18.97 13.36
N ASP A 348 26.27 17.86 13.87
CA ASP A 348 26.44 17.42 15.25
C ASP A 348 27.69 16.55 15.47
N ARG A 349 28.47 16.30 14.41
CA ARG A 349 29.59 15.34 14.39
C ARG A 349 29.20 13.96 14.90
N LEU A 350 28.00 13.51 14.55
CA LEU A 350 27.48 12.20 14.94
C LEU A 350 26.54 11.63 13.87
N ILE A 351 26.37 10.32 13.94
CA ILE A 351 25.31 9.57 13.25
C ILE A 351 24.49 8.88 14.32
N THR A 352 23.17 8.94 14.23
CA THR A 352 22.29 8.14 15.07
C THR A 352 21.88 6.88 14.32
N LEU A 353 22.23 5.72 14.89
CA LEU A 353 21.84 4.40 14.41
C LEU A 353 20.59 3.93 15.16
N TYR A 354 19.50 3.70 14.44
CA TYR A 354 18.28 3.09 14.95
C TYR A 354 18.19 1.65 14.44
N GLU A 355 17.93 0.69 15.33
CA GLU A 355 17.55 -0.68 14.94
C GLU A 355 16.04 -0.84 15.14
N LEU A 356 15.32 -1.12 14.06
CA LEU A 356 13.87 -1.27 14.05
C LEU A 356 13.52 -2.71 13.62
N ARG A 357 12.49 -3.30 14.25
CA ARG A 357 11.97 -4.61 13.88
C ARG A 357 10.51 -4.50 13.45
N HIS A 358 10.22 -4.87 12.21
CA HIS A 358 8.85 -5.00 11.74
C HIS A 358 8.14 -6.13 12.51
N THR A 359 7.02 -5.82 13.15
CA THR A 359 6.36 -6.70 14.12
C THR A 359 5.72 -7.92 13.46
N ALA A 360 5.18 -7.77 12.25
CA ALA A 360 4.52 -8.85 11.53
C ALA A 360 5.53 -9.85 10.93
N THR A 361 6.60 -9.35 10.29
CA THR A 361 7.56 -10.20 9.54
C THR A 361 8.81 -10.57 10.33
N ASN A 362 9.05 -9.91 11.48
CA ASN A 362 10.32 -9.95 12.21
C ASN A 362 11.55 -9.44 11.42
N THR A 363 11.34 -8.81 10.26
CA THR A 363 12.41 -8.16 9.49
C THR A 363 13.06 -7.08 10.34
N VAL A 364 14.40 -7.08 10.43
CA VAL A 364 15.15 -6.06 11.18
C VAL A 364 15.88 -5.14 10.21
N VAL A 365 15.70 -3.85 10.39
CA VAL A 365 16.35 -2.81 9.60
C VAL A 365 17.17 -1.87 10.49
N GLN A 366 18.19 -1.25 9.90
CA GLN A 366 19.12 -0.33 10.53
C GLN A 366 19.08 1.00 9.81
N ALA A 367 18.63 2.06 10.48
CA ALA A 367 18.60 3.41 9.93
C ALA A 367 19.77 4.23 10.48
N PHE A 368 20.59 4.74 9.57
CA PHE A 368 21.72 5.64 9.86
C PHE A 368 21.30 7.06 9.50
N VAL A 369 21.07 7.89 10.51
CA VAL A 369 20.49 9.24 10.37
C VAL A 369 21.45 10.29 10.92
N TYR A 370 21.64 11.38 10.20
CA TYR A 370 22.47 12.52 10.59
C TYR A 370 21.83 13.83 10.12
N HIS A 371 22.29 14.95 10.68
CA HIS A 371 21.91 16.29 10.22
C HIS A 371 22.95 16.85 9.27
N ALA A 372 22.48 17.47 8.19
CA ALA A 372 23.27 18.24 7.24
C ALA A 372 22.53 19.57 6.99
N GLY A 373 22.95 20.62 7.69
CA GLY A 373 22.18 21.86 7.79
C GLY A 373 20.88 21.67 8.57
N ASP A 374 19.79 22.21 8.03
CA ASP A 374 18.43 22.09 8.60
C ASP A 374 17.72 20.77 8.24
N THR A 375 18.35 19.93 7.42
CA THR A 375 17.76 18.68 6.93
C THR A 375 18.26 17.47 7.71
N ALA A 376 17.35 16.53 7.98
CA ALA A 376 17.69 15.20 8.46
C ALA A 376 17.80 14.23 7.28
N VAL A 377 18.99 13.65 7.10
CA VAL A 377 19.32 12.77 5.98
C VAL A 377 19.77 11.42 6.50
N GLY A 378 19.54 10.36 5.74
CA GLY A 378 19.97 9.03 6.13
C GLY A 378 19.65 7.94 5.13
N ARG A 379 19.98 6.71 5.53
CA ARG A 379 19.59 5.49 4.79
C ARG A 379 19.17 4.41 5.77
N ILE A 380 18.22 3.59 5.34
CA ILE A 380 17.73 2.42 6.04
C ILE A 380 18.22 1.18 5.29
N TYR A 381 18.81 0.23 6.01
CA TYR A 381 19.37 -1.01 5.46
C TYR A 381 18.75 -2.23 6.12
N TYR A 382 18.69 -3.35 5.40
CA TYR A 382 18.44 -4.64 6.03
C TYR A 382 19.63 -5.01 6.92
N ARG A 383 19.34 -5.46 8.15
CA ARG A 383 20.38 -5.74 9.15
C ARG A 383 21.43 -6.72 8.62
N ASN A 384 22.70 -6.40 8.84
CA ASN A 384 23.87 -7.19 8.41
C ASN A 384 24.02 -7.35 6.89
N THR A 385 23.39 -6.49 6.09
CA THR A 385 23.57 -6.44 4.63
C THR A 385 23.89 -5.02 4.18
N THR A 386 24.40 -4.86 2.97
CA THR A 386 24.46 -3.55 2.30
C THR A 386 23.19 -3.23 1.51
N ASP A 387 22.19 -4.12 1.55
CA ASP A 387 20.95 -3.98 0.83
C ASP A 387 20.11 -2.88 1.49
N ARG A 388 19.72 -1.91 0.67
CA ARG A 388 19.01 -0.73 1.14
C ARG A 388 17.51 -1.00 1.20
N ALA A 389 16.92 -0.70 2.35
CA ALA A 389 15.49 -0.75 2.59
C ALA A 389 14.79 0.56 2.19
N ALA A 390 15.41 1.73 2.44
CA ALA A 390 14.91 3.04 2.05
C ALA A 390 16.00 4.13 2.18
N ALA A 391 15.71 5.35 1.74
CA ALA A 391 16.44 6.57 2.03
C ALA A 391 15.59 7.53 2.89
N ILE A 392 16.27 8.40 3.64
CA ILE A 392 15.65 9.48 4.41
C ILE A 392 16.20 10.79 3.84
N ASN A 393 15.33 11.66 3.35
CA ASN A 393 15.69 12.94 2.75
C ASN A 393 14.76 14.02 3.30
N ASP A 394 15.31 14.96 4.08
CA ASP A 394 14.54 15.96 4.81
C ASP A 394 13.33 15.36 5.56
N LEU A 395 13.62 14.30 6.33
CA LEU A 395 12.64 13.47 7.05
C LEU A 395 11.72 12.60 6.16
N PHE A 396 11.60 12.82 4.86
CA PHE A 396 10.77 12.00 3.99
C PHE A 396 11.42 10.65 3.69
N ILE A 397 10.60 9.59 3.66
CA ILE A 397 11.03 8.26 3.24
C ILE A 397 10.92 8.11 1.73
N GLU A 398 12.02 7.71 1.09
CA GLU A 398 12.11 7.52 -0.35
C GLU A 398 12.74 6.16 -0.70
N GLY A 399 12.48 5.67 -1.92
CA GLY A 399 13.14 4.50 -2.49
C GLY A 399 12.97 3.23 -1.65
N CYS A 400 11.76 3.03 -1.14
CA CYS A 400 11.40 1.91 -0.29
C CYS A 400 11.53 0.59 -1.05
N THR A 401 12.02 -0.45 -0.39
CA THR A 401 12.12 -1.83 -0.91
C THR A 401 11.50 -2.86 0.05
N LEU A 402 10.85 -2.37 1.11
CA LEU A 402 10.20 -3.17 2.13
C LEU A 402 8.68 -2.97 1.98
N PHE A 403 7.99 -3.99 1.48
CA PHE A 403 6.59 -3.90 1.06
C PHE A 403 5.67 -4.87 1.83
N GLU A 404 4.37 -4.54 1.85
CA GLU A 404 3.29 -5.41 2.34
C GLU A 404 2.99 -6.60 1.42
#